data_AF-A0A8S2SBT5-F1
#
_entry.id   AF-A0A8S2SBT5-F1
#
_cell.length_a   1.000
_cell.length_b   1.000
_cell.length_c   1.000
_cell.angle_alpha   90.00
_cell.angle_beta   90.00
_cell.angle_gamma   90.00
#
_symmetry.space_group_name_H-M   'P 1'
#
loop_
_entity.id
_entity.type
_entity.pdbx_description
1 polymer ?
#
loop_
_entity_poly.entity_id
_entity_poly.type
_entity_poly.pdbx_seq_one_letter_code
_entity_poly.pdbx_strand_id
1 'polypeptide(L)'
;YLHVVDNSNQLDRNDPDYDRAHKVRPLLNIVKNNFRKIEKAEKLSVDEQIIPFKGRSIMKQHMPNKPHRWGYKMFLLAGGESGICYDFLFYVGKSDFDTQEPGFCTRVVLELCETVPRS
;
A
#
# COMPACT_ATOMS: atom_id res chain seq x y z
N TYR A 1 -19.04 8.71 15.78
CA TYR A 1 -18.57 7.92 14.61
C TYR A 1 -17.06 8.07 14.48
N LEU A 2 -16.37 7.05 13.96
CA LEU A 2 -14.93 7.12 13.71
C LEU A 2 -14.67 7.76 12.34
N HIS A 3 -14.00 8.91 12.33
CA HIS A 3 -13.52 9.60 11.14
C HIS A 3 -12.04 9.95 11.33
N VAL A 4 -11.23 9.72 10.30
CA VAL A 4 -9.77 9.97 10.33
C VAL A 4 -9.40 11.30 9.65
N VAL A 5 -10.32 11.85 8.84
CA VAL A 5 -10.15 13.07 8.06
C VAL A 5 -11.50 13.76 7.89
N ASP A 6 -11.47 15.08 7.69
CA ASP A 6 -12.63 15.87 7.29
C ASP A 6 -12.99 15.58 5.82
N ASN A 7 -14.18 15.02 5.60
CA ASN A 7 -14.66 14.65 4.26
C ASN A 7 -14.88 15.85 3.34
N SER A 8 -15.01 17.06 3.87
CA SER A 8 -15.16 18.27 3.05
C SER A 8 -13.88 18.61 2.27
N ASN A 9 -12.73 18.06 2.68
CA ASN A 9 -11.44 18.24 2.01
C ASN A 9 -11.19 17.24 0.88
N GLN A 10 -12.14 16.35 0.58
CA GLN A 10 -12.00 15.42 -0.54
C GLN A 10 -12.13 16.18 -1.86
N LEU A 11 -11.10 16.07 -2.70
CA LEU A 11 -11.12 16.63 -4.05
C LEU A 11 -12.17 15.96 -4.94
N ASP A 12 -12.56 16.64 -6.01
CA ASP A 12 -13.44 16.05 -7.02
C ASP A 12 -12.78 14.84 -7.69
N ARG A 13 -13.58 13.89 -8.19
CA ARG A 13 -13.04 12.67 -8.82
C ARG A 13 -12.25 12.93 -10.10
N ASN A 14 -12.50 14.05 -10.77
CA ASN A 14 -11.78 14.44 -11.98
C ASN A 14 -10.52 15.26 -11.68
N ASP A 15 -10.28 15.59 -10.41
CA ASP A 15 -9.07 16.28 -10.00
C ASP A 15 -7.86 15.33 -10.15
N PRO A 16 -6.75 15.78 -10.78
CA PRO A 16 -5.55 14.94 -10.92
C PRO A 16 -4.97 14.48 -9.57
N ASP A 17 -5.20 15.22 -8.50
CA ASP A 17 -4.73 14.90 -7.15
C ASP A 17 -5.77 14.11 -6.32
N TYR A 18 -6.85 13.61 -6.96
CA TYR A 18 -7.87 12.82 -6.28
C TYR A 18 -7.31 11.53 -5.67
N ASP A 19 -7.27 11.48 -4.34
CA ASP A 19 -6.89 10.28 -3.59
C ASP A 19 -8.09 9.41 -3.22
N ARG A 20 -8.19 8.23 -3.84
CA ARG A 20 -9.20 7.20 -3.53
C ARG A 20 -9.16 6.72 -2.07
N ALA A 21 -7.99 6.79 -1.43
CA ALA A 21 -7.79 6.38 -0.04
C ALA A 21 -7.82 7.56 0.96
N HIS A 22 -8.17 8.77 0.53
CA HIS A 22 -8.16 9.99 1.35
C HIS A 22 -8.77 9.79 2.74
N LYS A 23 -9.93 9.13 2.82
CA LYS A 23 -10.66 8.84 4.07
C LYS A 23 -9.86 8.05 5.12
N VAL A 24 -8.84 7.30 4.70
CA VAL A 24 -7.97 6.50 5.57
C VAL A 24 -6.49 6.87 5.44
N ARG A 25 -6.15 7.81 4.54
CA ARG A 25 -4.78 8.20 4.23
C ARG A 25 -3.99 8.64 5.46
N PRO A 26 -4.53 9.44 6.41
CA PRO A 26 -3.77 9.81 7.59
C PRO A 26 -3.41 8.60 8.45
N LEU A 27 -4.32 7.63 8.60
CA LEU A 27 -4.06 6.40 9.34
C LEU A 27 -3.00 5.54 8.65
N LEU A 28 -3.10 5.37 7.32
CA LEU A 28 -2.09 4.65 6.53
C LEU A 28 -0.70 5.29 6.71
N ASN A 29 -0.61 6.61 6.65
CA ASN A 29 0.64 7.34 6.84
C ASN A 29 1.21 7.16 8.25
N ILE A 30 0.38 7.20 9.30
CA ILE A 30 0.83 6.97 10.68
C ILE A 30 1.42 5.56 10.83
N VAL A 31 0.72 4.52 10.34
CA VAL A 31 1.22 3.14 10.42
C VAL A 31 2.52 2.98 9.63
N LYS A 32 2.54 3.46 8.37
CA LYS A 32 3.71 3.42 7.49
C LYS A 32 4.92 4.10 8.12
N ASN A 33 4.74 5.31 8.66
CA ASN A 33 5.80 6.07 9.31
C ASN A 33 6.32 5.40 10.58
N ASN A 34 5.49 4.67 11.32
CA ASN A 34 5.95 3.92 12.48
C ASN A 34 6.70 2.64 12.08
N PHE A 35 6.25 1.92 11.05
CA PHE A 35 6.97 0.74 10.55
C PHE A 35 8.36 1.10 10.02
N ARG A 36 8.48 2.24 9.33
CA ARG A 36 9.75 2.74 8.82
C ARG A 36 10.79 3.08 9.89
N LYS A 37 10.39 3.24 11.15
CA LYS A 37 11.30 3.48 12.29
C LYS A 37 11.94 2.20 12.83
N ILE A 38 11.40 1.04 12.47
CA ILE A 38 11.95 -0.25 12.90
C ILE A 38 13.25 -0.49 12.12
N GLU A 39 14.31 -0.88 12.82
CA GLU A 39 15.57 -1.27 12.21
C GLU A 39 15.36 -2.45 11.26
N LYS A 40 15.89 -2.33 10.04
CA LYS A 40 15.68 -3.34 8.99
C LYS A 40 16.62 -4.52 9.20
N ALA A 41 16.09 -5.72 8.97
CA ALA A 41 16.90 -6.94 8.91
C ALA A 41 17.82 -6.93 7.68
N GLU A 42 18.89 -7.71 7.73
CA GLU A 42 19.82 -7.92 6.62
C GLU A 42 19.12 -8.54 5.40
N LYS A 43 18.25 -9.52 5.62
CA LYS A 43 17.47 -10.18 4.57
C LYS A 43 16.09 -9.57 4.50
N LEU A 44 15.73 -9.07 3.32
CA LEU A 44 14.45 -8.42 3.05
C LEU A 44 13.71 -9.14 1.92
N SER A 45 12.39 -9.04 1.94
CA SER A 45 11.49 -9.57 0.92
C SER A 45 10.43 -8.53 0.57
N VAL A 46 10.04 -8.48 -0.70
CA VAL A 46 8.88 -7.74 -1.19
C VAL A 46 7.81 -8.73 -1.62
N ASP A 47 6.61 -8.62 -1.05
CA ASP A 47 5.50 -9.53 -1.35
C ASP A 47 4.13 -8.82 -1.28
N GLU A 48 3.11 -9.47 -1.83
CA GLU A 48 1.72 -9.02 -1.85
C GLU A 48 0.92 -9.59 -0.66
N GLN A 49 0.23 -8.72 0.07
CA GLN A 49 -0.73 -9.10 1.12
C GLN A 49 -2.15 -8.65 0.78
N ILE A 50 -3.14 -9.41 1.25
CA ILE A 50 -4.55 -9.04 1.22
C ILE A 50 -5.03 -8.69 2.63
N ILE A 51 -5.72 -7.55 2.76
CA ILE A 51 -6.55 -7.24 3.93
C ILE A 51 -7.98 -7.65 3.60
N PRO A 52 -8.53 -8.72 4.22
CA PRO A 52 -9.85 -9.23 3.89
C PRO A 52 -10.94 -8.17 4.06
N PHE A 53 -11.75 -7.97 3.02
CA PHE A 53 -12.88 -7.04 3.07
C PHE A 53 -13.98 -7.49 2.11
N LYS A 54 -15.19 -7.67 2.65
CA LYS A 54 -16.35 -8.16 1.88
C LYS A 54 -17.30 -7.04 1.42
N GLY A 55 -17.17 -5.82 1.92
CA GLY A 55 -18.03 -4.69 1.56
C GLY A 55 -17.84 -4.18 0.13
N ARG A 56 -18.60 -3.15 -0.23
CA ARG A 56 -18.47 -2.43 -1.51
C ARG A 56 -17.36 -1.39 -1.39
N SER A 57 -16.35 -1.50 -2.26
CA SER A 57 -15.24 -0.55 -2.36
C SER A 57 -14.63 -0.68 -3.76
N ILE A 58 -14.32 0.45 -4.39
CA ILE A 58 -13.64 0.49 -5.70
C ILE A 58 -12.19 0.00 -5.61
N MET A 59 -11.55 0.14 -4.45
CA MET A 59 -10.16 -0.29 -4.23
C MET A 59 -10.04 -1.80 -3.97
N LYS A 60 -11.16 -2.50 -3.76
CA LYS A 60 -11.19 -3.94 -3.48
C LYS A 60 -10.68 -4.73 -4.68
N GLN A 61 -9.72 -5.61 -4.46
CA GLN A 61 -9.14 -6.50 -5.46
C GLN A 61 -9.60 -7.94 -5.26
N HIS A 62 -9.58 -8.70 -6.36
CA HIS A 62 -9.75 -10.15 -6.36
C HIS A 62 -8.40 -10.82 -6.60
N MET A 63 -7.93 -11.63 -5.65
CA MET A 63 -6.69 -12.40 -5.73
C MET A 63 -7.01 -13.88 -5.53
N PRO A 64 -7.22 -14.66 -6.63
CA PRO A 64 -7.80 -16.00 -6.55
C PRO A 64 -6.95 -17.00 -5.77
N ASN A 65 -5.63 -16.79 -5.73
CA ASN A 65 -4.67 -17.71 -5.11
C ASN A 65 -4.45 -17.44 -3.61
N LYS A 66 -5.12 -16.44 -3.01
CA LYS A 66 -5.03 -16.16 -1.57
C LYS A 66 -6.19 -16.84 -0.82
N PRO A 67 -6.01 -17.27 0.45
CA PRO A 67 -7.06 -17.90 1.25
C PRO A 67 -8.33 -17.05 1.34
N HIS A 68 -8.15 -15.75 1.51
CA HIS A 68 -9.20 -14.75 1.31
C HIS A 68 -9.00 -14.12 -0.06
N ARG A 69 -9.96 -14.34 -0.97
CA ARG A 69 -9.84 -13.87 -2.35
C ARG A 69 -10.20 -12.40 -2.56
N TRP A 70 -10.98 -11.81 -1.65
CA TRP A 70 -11.51 -10.45 -1.78
C TRP A 70 -11.03 -9.56 -0.64
N GLY A 71 -10.45 -8.42 -0.98
CA GLY A 71 -9.92 -7.49 0.01
C GLY A 71 -9.14 -6.33 -0.58
N TYR A 72 -8.52 -5.54 0.27
CA TYR A 72 -7.56 -4.52 -0.16
C TYR A 72 -6.21 -5.17 -0.42
N LYS A 73 -5.55 -4.78 -1.50
CA LYS A 73 -4.22 -5.28 -1.86
C LYS A 73 -3.16 -4.32 -1.30
N MET A 74 -2.09 -4.88 -0.74
CA MET A 74 -0.91 -4.14 -0.30
C MET A 74 0.35 -4.85 -0.78
N PHE A 75 1.39 -4.09 -1.06
CA PHE A 75 2.75 -4.60 -1.21
C PHE A 75 3.51 -4.27 0.06
N LEU A 76 4.29 -5.21 0.57
CA LEU A 76 5.01 -5.07 1.83
C LEU A 76 6.51 -5.21 1.56
N LEU A 77 7.31 -4.42 2.25
CA LEU A 77 8.71 -4.71 2.51
C LEU A 77 8.79 -5.35 3.89
N ALA A 78 9.25 -6.60 3.97
CA ALA A 78 9.32 -7.34 5.21
C ALA A 78 10.67 -8.02 5.43
N GLY A 79 10.99 -8.31 6.69
CA GLY A 79 12.15 -9.13 7.06
C GLY A 79 11.99 -10.56 6.54
N GLY A 80 12.98 -11.06 5.81
CA GLY A 80 12.92 -12.37 5.16
C GLY A 80 12.78 -13.54 6.14
N GLU A 81 13.29 -13.39 7.37
CA GLU A 81 13.20 -14.42 8.41
C GLU A 81 12.11 -14.12 9.45
N SER A 82 12.00 -12.87 9.88
CA SER A 82 11.07 -12.48 10.95
C SER A 82 9.63 -12.23 10.49
N GLY A 83 9.43 -11.94 9.19
CA GLY A 83 8.14 -11.50 8.65
C GLY A 83 7.70 -10.10 9.12
N ILE A 84 8.55 -9.37 9.84
CA ILE A 84 8.24 -8.01 10.31
C ILE A 84 8.12 -7.07 9.12
N CYS A 85 7.02 -6.33 9.03
CA CYS A 85 6.79 -5.31 8.00
C CYS A 85 7.53 -4.01 8.35
N TYR A 86 8.40 -3.56 7.45
CA TYR A 86 9.17 -2.30 7.57
C TYR A 86 8.58 -1.16 6.74
N ASP A 87 7.94 -1.49 5.62
CA ASP A 87 7.26 -0.51 4.77
C ASP A 87 6.15 -1.18 3.96
N PHE A 88 5.22 -0.40 3.41
CA PHE A 88 4.19 -0.91 2.52
C PHE A 88 3.68 0.11 1.50
N LEU A 89 3.12 -0.39 0.41
CA LEU A 89 2.35 0.38 -0.57
C LEU A 89 0.90 -0.13 -0.59
N PHE A 90 -0.03 0.80 -0.38
CA PHE A 90 -1.46 0.49 -0.40
C PHE A 90 -2.00 0.66 -1.83
N TYR A 91 -2.47 -0.44 -2.43
CA TYR A 91 -2.95 -0.42 -3.81
C TYR A 91 -4.37 0.11 -3.91
N VAL A 92 -4.56 1.20 -4.65
CA VAL A 92 -5.85 1.89 -4.82
C VAL A 92 -6.52 1.60 -6.16
N GLY A 93 -6.06 0.55 -6.87
CA GLY A 93 -6.51 0.19 -8.22
C GLY A 93 -5.59 0.75 -9.31
N LYS A 94 -5.90 0.43 -10.56
CA LYS A 94 -5.12 0.89 -11.72
C LYS A 94 -5.08 2.41 -11.78
N SER A 95 -3.88 2.93 -12.07
CA SER A 95 -3.61 4.32 -12.42
C SER A 95 -2.97 4.36 -13.81
N ASP A 96 -3.00 5.52 -14.48
CA ASP A 96 -2.34 5.68 -15.78
C ASP A 96 -0.80 5.51 -15.69
N PHE A 97 -0.25 5.54 -14.48
CA PHE A 97 1.15 5.20 -14.21
C PHE A 97 1.44 3.70 -14.34
N ASP A 98 0.45 2.80 -14.34
CA ASP A 98 0.70 1.34 -14.42
C ASP A 98 1.27 0.90 -15.78
N THR A 99 1.15 1.71 -16.84
CA THR A 99 1.55 1.37 -18.22
C THR A 99 2.91 1.93 -18.65
N GLN A 100 3.56 2.75 -17.81
CA GLN A 100 4.86 3.34 -18.13
C GLN A 100 6.01 2.37 -17.78
N GLU A 101 7.18 2.53 -18.42
CA GLU A 101 8.41 1.84 -18.03
C GLU A 101 9.13 2.58 -16.89
N PRO A 102 9.79 1.88 -15.95
CA PRO A 102 9.82 0.42 -15.80
C PRO A 102 8.45 -0.11 -15.33
N GLY A 103 8.06 -1.33 -15.72
CA GLY A 103 6.76 -1.90 -15.37
C GLY A 103 6.36 -1.81 -13.88
N PHE A 104 5.05 -1.88 -13.61
CA PHE A 104 4.46 -1.64 -12.28
C PHE A 104 5.15 -2.38 -11.12
N CYS A 105 5.42 -3.68 -11.26
CA CYS A 105 6.09 -4.46 -10.21
C CYS A 105 7.50 -3.94 -9.91
N THR A 106 8.24 -3.53 -10.94
CA THR A 106 9.58 -2.95 -10.76
C THR A 106 9.50 -1.65 -9.97
N ARG A 107 8.55 -0.76 -10.30
CA ARG A 107 8.33 0.47 -9.53
C ARG A 107 8.00 0.21 -8.06
N VAL A 108 7.10 -0.74 -7.80
CA VAL A 108 6.74 -1.14 -6.43
C VAL A 108 7.97 -1.57 -5.64
N VAL A 109 8.83 -2.40 -6.25
CA VAL A 109 10.08 -2.85 -5.60
C VAL A 109 11.02 -1.66 -5.37
N LEU A 110 11.22 -0.81 -6.36
CA LEU A 110 12.10 0.36 -6.24
C LEU A 110 11.63 1.30 -5.13
N GLU A 111 10.35 1.68 -5.11
CA GLU A 111 9.77 2.59 -4.12
C GLU A 111 9.85 2.02 -2.70
N LEU A 112 9.57 0.73 -2.51
CA LEU A 112 9.72 0.09 -1.19
C LEU A 112 11.18 0.05 -0.75
N CYS A 113 12.10 -0.20 -1.69
CA CYS A 113 13.53 -0.28 -1.42
C CYS A 113 14.19 1.09 -1.17
N GLU A 114 13.54 2.23 -1.46
CA GLU A 114 14.07 3.56 -1.14
C GLU A 114 14.38 3.75 0.35
N THR A 115 13.67 3.02 1.21
CA THR A 115 13.87 3.08 2.67
C THR A 115 14.96 2.14 3.18
N VAL A 116 15.54 1.30 2.32
CA VAL A 116 16.62 0.38 2.67
C VAL A 116 17.94 1.17 2.72
N PRO A 117 18.71 1.07 3.82
CA PRO A 117 20.00 1.75 3.92
C PRO A 117 20.91 1.38 2.75
N ARG A 118 21.59 2.39 2.17
CA ARG A 118 22.65 2.15 1.19
C ARG A 118 23.92 1.77 1.96
N SER A 119 24.53 0.66 1.58
CA SER A 119 25.87 0.24 2.03
C SER A 119 26.95 1.16 1.48
#